data_AF-A0A844GGJ3-F1
#
_entry.id   AF-A0A844GGJ3-F1
#
_cell.length_a   1.000
_cell.length_b   1.000
_cell.length_c   1.000
_cell.angle_alpha   90.00
_cell.angle_beta   90.00
_cell.angle_gamma   90.00
#
_symmetry.space_group_name_H-M   'P 1'
#
loop_
_entity.id
_entity.type
_entity.pdbx_description
1 polymer ?
#
loop_
_entity_poly.entity_id
_entity_poly.type
_entity_poly.pdbx_seq_one_letter_code
_entity_poly.pdbx_strand_id
1 'polypeptide(L)'
;MPEIISLEFDTKGVSSKALQVLKTAVSIALQNRCVTLHHVPIADFCELANLPNTTSPALLSKLLIEARKVLGSVEVTDTDGEDEDLPWGSWPIFNETYVSNEHISFEISRPMYKQAVHAALLGSSSNYLSTLGEAHVISLPPR
;
A
#
# COMPACT_ATOMS: atom_id res chain seq x y z
N MET A 1 -13.87 24.12 0.88
CA MET A 1 -13.07 22.93 1.29
C MET A 1 -13.46 21.84 0.31
N PRO A 2 -12.51 21.21 -0.39
CA PRO A 2 -12.83 20.15 -1.34
C PRO A 2 -13.56 19.02 -0.61
N GLU A 3 -14.77 18.69 -1.09
CA GLU A 3 -15.56 17.58 -0.56
C GLU A 3 -15.32 16.35 -1.46
N ILE A 4 -14.82 15.26 -0.86
CA ILE A 4 -14.65 13.99 -1.56
C ILE A 4 -16.05 13.41 -1.78
N ILE A 5 -16.47 13.35 -3.05
CA ILE A 5 -17.76 12.79 -3.46
C ILE A 5 -17.69 11.27 -3.42
N SER A 6 -16.61 10.73 -3.99
CA SER A 6 -16.39 9.31 -4.13
C SER A 6 -14.90 8.99 -4.05
N LEU A 7 -14.59 7.87 -3.43
CA LEU A 7 -13.26 7.31 -3.32
C LEU A 7 -13.38 5.79 -3.45
N GLU A 8 -12.81 5.25 -4.51
CA GLU A 8 -12.94 3.85 -4.85
C GLU A 8 -11.58 3.24 -5.20
N PHE A 9 -11.46 1.94 -5.03
CA PHE A 9 -10.31 1.16 -5.47
C PHE A 9 -10.79 0.10 -6.46
N ASP A 10 -10.26 0.15 -7.69
CA ASP A 10 -10.55 -0.88 -8.68
C ASP A 10 -9.80 -2.16 -8.33
N THR A 11 -10.49 -3.05 -7.61
CA THR A 11 -9.98 -4.37 -7.24
C THR A 11 -10.49 -5.46 -8.18
N LYS A 12 -11.08 -5.12 -9.33
CA LYS A 12 -11.70 -6.11 -10.22
C LYS A 12 -10.63 -7.02 -10.82
N GLY A 13 -10.80 -8.33 -10.62
CA GLY A 13 -9.86 -9.33 -11.12
C GLY A 13 -8.56 -9.44 -10.32
N VAL A 14 -8.52 -8.86 -9.11
CA VAL A 14 -7.41 -9.02 -8.15
C VAL A 14 -7.80 -10.07 -7.12
N SER A 15 -6.93 -11.06 -6.94
CA SER A 15 -7.12 -12.14 -5.99
C SER A 15 -7.12 -11.64 -4.55
N SER A 16 -7.82 -12.35 -3.67
CA SER A 16 -7.85 -12.01 -2.23
C SER A 16 -6.45 -11.98 -1.62
N LYS A 17 -5.55 -12.86 -2.06
CA LYS A 17 -4.14 -12.88 -1.64
C LYS A 17 -3.37 -11.66 -2.12
N ALA A 18 -3.59 -11.21 -3.36
CA ALA A 18 -2.95 -10.00 -3.87
C ALA A 18 -3.48 -8.75 -3.15
N LEU A 19 -4.78 -8.68 -2.85
CA LEU A 19 -5.34 -7.62 -2.01
C LEU A 19 -4.76 -7.63 -0.59
N GLN A 20 -4.49 -8.80 -0.03
CA GLN A 20 -3.85 -8.91 1.27
C GLN A 20 -2.41 -8.40 1.25
N VAL A 21 -1.64 -8.77 0.22
CA VAL A 21 -0.29 -8.22 -0.03
C VAL A 21 -0.31 -6.70 -0.16
N LEU A 22 -1.27 -6.16 -0.92
CA LEU A 22 -1.48 -4.72 -1.08
C LEU A 22 -1.72 -4.02 0.26
N LYS A 23 -2.70 -4.51 1.04
CA LYS A 23 -3.05 -3.94 2.35
C LYS A 23 -1.89 -4.00 3.33
N THR A 24 -1.11 -5.08 3.29
CA THR A 24 0.07 -5.27 4.13
C THR A 24 1.13 -4.22 3.79
N ALA A 25 1.46 -4.06 2.50
CA ALA A 25 2.44 -3.06 2.07
C ALA A 25 2.03 -1.63 2.45
N VAL A 26 0.76 -1.28 2.23
CA VAL A 26 0.22 0.03 2.64
C VAL A 26 0.30 0.22 4.16
N SER A 27 -0.01 -0.82 4.95
CA SER A 27 0.07 -0.74 6.41
C SER A 27 1.51 -0.49 6.90
N ILE A 28 2.49 -1.21 6.34
CA ILE A 28 3.92 -1.02 6.65
C ILE A 28 4.37 0.41 6.33
N ALA A 29 3.95 0.94 5.17
CA ALA A 29 4.31 2.29 4.76
C ALA A 29 3.69 3.37 5.66
N LEU A 30 2.43 3.18 6.07
CA LEU A 30 1.75 4.11 6.97
C LEU A 30 2.34 4.14 8.39
N GLN A 31 2.98 3.06 8.83
CA GLN A 31 3.73 3.01 10.08
C GLN A 31 5.08 3.72 9.97
N ASN A 32 5.66 3.77 8.76
CA ASN A 32 6.99 4.29 8.50
C ASN A 32 6.97 5.50 7.55
N ARG A 33 6.12 6.50 7.85
CA ARG A 33 5.87 7.66 6.96
C ARG A 33 7.10 8.50 6.61
N CYS A 34 8.21 8.33 7.33
CA CYS A 34 9.48 9.02 7.06
C CYS A 34 10.34 8.32 6.00
N VAL A 35 9.92 7.15 5.53
CA VAL A 35 10.66 6.32 4.57
C VAL A 35 9.87 6.29 3.26
N THR A 36 10.53 6.62 2.15
CA THR A 36 9.92 6.57 0.82
C THR A 36 9.94 5.16 0.25
N LEU A 37 11.08 4.47 0.35
CA LEU A 37 11.26 3.10 -0.14
C LEU A 37 11.42 2.13 1.03
N HIS A 38 10.46 1.23 1.19
CA HIS A 38 10.47 0.22 2.24
C HIS A 38 11.19 -1.02 1.76
N HIS A 39 12.12 -1.54 2.57
CA HIS A 39 12.76 -2.84 2.37
C HIS A 39 12.38 -3.76 3.53
N VAL A 40 11.74 -4.88 3.21
CA VAL A 40 11.18 -5.80 4.21
C VAL A 40 11.63 -7.23 3.89
N PRO A 41 12.18 -7.99 4.85
CA PRO A 41 12.46 -9.40 4.66
C PRO A 41 11.21 -10.17 4.22
N ILE A 42 11.35 -11.14 3.32
CA ILE A 42 10.21 -11.92 2.80
C ILE A 42 9.49 -12.66 3.93
N ALA A 43 10.24 -13.21 4.90
CA ALA A 43 9.66 -13.92 6.03
C ALA A 43 8.70 -13.01 6.82
N ASP A 44 9.19 -11.84 7.24
CA ASP A 44 8.40 -10.85 7.97
C ASP A 44 7.19 -10.40 7.14
N PHE A 45 7.40 -10.03 5.87
CA PHE A 45 6.30 -9.60 5.02
C PHE A 45 5.24 -10.68 4.84
N CYS A 46 5.65 -11.95 4.67
CA CYS A 46 4.72 -13.07 4.58
C CYS A 46 3.94 -13.25 5.88
N GLU A 47 4.59 -13.14 7.04
CA GLU A 47 3.91 -13.17 8.34
C GLU A 47 2.87 -12.05 8.45
N LEU A 48 3.25 -10.81 8.14
CA LEU A 48 2.34 -9.66 8.20
C LEU A 48 1.17 -9.79 7.21
N ALA A 49 1.43 -10.41 6.05
CA ALA A 49 0.44 -10.70 5.03
C ALA A 49 -0.35 -11.98 5.29
N ASN A 50 -0.17 -12.67 6.44
CA ASN A 50 -0.70 -14.00 6.73
C ASN A 50 -0.55 -14.99 5.55
N LEU A 51 0.59 -14.94 4.87
CA LEU A 51 0.99 -15.87 3.84
C LEU A 51 1.86 -16.97 4.47
N PRO A 52 1.85 -18.20 3.91
CA PRO A 52 2.76 -19.24 4.38
C PRO A 52 4.22 -18.80 4.26
N ASN A 53 5.05 -19.07 5.27
CA ASN A 53 6.49 -18.77 5.23
C ASN A 53 7.26 -19.56 4.15
N THR A 54 6.61 -20.55 3.53
CA THR A 54 7.09 -21.29 2.36
C THR A 54 6.75 -20.62 1.03
N THR A 55 6.15 -19.42 1.07
CA THR A 55 5.81 -18.64 -0.14
C THR A 55 7.10 -18.30 -0.89
N SER A 56 7.21 -18.79 -2.12
CA SER A 56 8.40 -18.52 -2.94
C SER A 56 8.44 -17.05 -3.38
N PRO A 57 9.63 -16.46 -3.57
CA PRO A 57 9.78 -15.12 -4.14
C PRO A 57 9.04 -14.95 -5.47
N ALA A 58 9.00 -16.02 -6.29
CA ALA A 58 8.27 -16.02 -7.56
C ALA A 58 6.74 -15.90 -7.38
N LEU A 59 6.16 -16.58 -6.39
CA LEU A 59 4.74 -16.45 -6.09
C LEU A 59 4.43 -15.05 -5.54
N LEU A 60 5.30 -14.53 -4.66
CA LEU A 60 5.14 -13.21 -4.07
C LEU A 60 5.25 -12.09 -5.11
N SER A 61 6.19 -12.21 -6.05
CA SER A 61 6.31 -11.31 -7.21
C SER A 61 5.04 -11.33 -8.06
N LYS A 62 4.44 -12.51 -8.31
CA LYS A 62 3.15 -12.60 -9.02
C LYS A 62 2.02 -11.89 -8.27
N LEU A 63 1.92 -12.09 -6.95
CA LEU A 63 0.91 -11.42 -6.12
C LEU A 63 1.11 -9.90 -6.09
N LEU A 64 2.35 -9.42 -6.06
CA LEU A 64 2.65 -7.99 -6.15
C LEU A 64 2.32 -7.40 -7.52
N ILE A 65 2.64 -8.10 -8.61
CA ILE A 65 2.25 -7.67 -9.97
C ILE A 65 0.72 -7.58 -10.09
N GLU A 66 0.01 -8.53 -9.49
CA GLU A 66 -1.45 -8.50 -9.45
C GLU A 66 -1.97 -7.34 -8.60
N ALA A 67 -1.38 -7.11 -7.42
CA ALA A 67 -1.72 -6.00 -6.54
C ALA A 67 -1.46 -4.63 -7.18
N ARG A 68 -0.44 -4.49 -8.03
CA ARG A 68 -0.15 -3.26 -8.79
C ARG A 68 -1.24 -2.86 -9.78
N LYS A 69 -2.14 -3.78 -10.15
CA LYS A 69 -3.28 -3.47 -11.02
C LYS A 69 -4.35 -2.66 -10.30
N VAL A 70 -4.33 -2.62 -8.98
CA VAL A 70 -5.29 -1.83 -8.21
C VAL A 70 -4.98 -0.35 -8.39
N LEU A 71 -5.98 0.38 -8.88
CA LEU A 71 -5.95 1.82 -9.00
C LEU A 71 -6.92 2.42 -7.99
N GLY A 72 -6.48 3.50 -7.32
CA GLY A 72 -7.40 4.37 -6.59
C GLY A 72 -8.03 5.37 -7.56
N SER A 73 -9.27 5.75 -7.30
CA SER A 73 -9.97 6.81 -8.04
C SER A 73 -10.72 7.70 -7.06
N VAL A 74 -10.67 9.01 -7.28
CA VAL A 74 -11.34 10.00 -6.41
C VAL A 74 -12.05 11.03 -7.26
N GLU A 75 -13.28 11.34 -6.86
CA GLU A 75 -14.12 12.39 -7.44
C GLU A 75 -14.37 13.46 -6.37
N VAL A 76 -14.17 14.73 -6.72
CA VAL A 76 -14.25 15.89 -5.80
C VAL A 76 -15.13 16.96 -6.43
N THR A 77 -16.03 17.57 -5.67
CA THR A 77 -17.08 18.48 -6.19
C THR A 77 -16.69 19.96 -6.24
N ASP A 78 -15.53 20.36 -5.76
CA ASP A 78 -15.20 21.78 -5.61
C ASP A 78 -13.70 22.03 -5.83
N THR A 79 -13.36 22.69 -6.94
CA THR A 79 -11.98 22.90 -7.43
C THR A 79 -11.36 24.23 -7.00
N ASP A 80 -12.06 25.03 -6.19
CA ASP A 80 -11.57 26.35 -5.76
C ASP A 80 -10.52 26.29 -4.64
N GLY A 81 -10.11 25.08 -4.23
CA GLY A 81 -9.05 24.84 -3.25
C GLY A 81 -7.87 24.09 -3.85
N GLU A 82 -6.69 24.71 -3.81
CA GLU A 82 -5.37 24.14 -4.12
C GLU A 82 -4.96 23.06 -3.09
N ASP A 83 -5.78 22.03 -2.88
CA ASP A 83 -5.33 20.83 -2.16
C ASP A 83 -4.57 19.95 -3.17
N GLU A 84 -3.39 20.44 -3.59
CA GLU A 84 -2.53 19.86 -4.64
C GLU A 84 -2.17 18.38 -4.44
N ASP A 85 -2.44 17.84 -3.24
CA ASP A 85 -2.06 16.49 -2.86
C ASP A 85 -3.18 15.44 -3.04
N LEU A 86 -4.42 15.82 -3.41
CA LEU A 86 -5.44 14.85 -3.82
C LEU A 86 -5.34 14.64 -5.33
N PRO A 87 -4.99 13.44 -5.81
CA PRO A 87 -4.87 13.19 -7.24
C PRO A 87 -6.26 13.31 -7.88
N TRP A 88 -6.47 14.22 -8.82
CA TRP A 88 -7.72 14.19 -9.59
C TRP A 88 -7.72 12.98 -10.53
N GLY A 89 -8.76 12.14 -10.44
CA GLY A 89 -8.90 10.95 -11.28
C GLY A 89 -8.28 9.70 -10.68
N SER A 90 -7.64 8.87 -11.53
CA SER A 90 -7.14 7.55 -11.15
C SER A 90 -5.63 7.54 -10.94
N TRP A 91 -5.14 6.84 -9.91
CA TRP A 91 -3.71 6.73 -9.59
C TRP A 91 -3.31 5.31 -9.18
N PRO A 92 -2.05 4.90 -9.40
CA PRO A 92 -1.54 3.62 -8.92
C PRO A 92 -1.28 3.66 -7.41
N ILE A 93 -1.52 2.55 -6.70
CA ILE A 93 -1.18 2.46 -5.27
C ILE A 93 0.33 2.37 -5.05
N PHE A 94 1.05 1.68 -5.93
CA PHE A 94 2.50 1.55 -5.86
C PHE A 94 3.18 2.44 -6.90
N ASN A 95 4.17 3.22 -6.47
CA ASN A 95 5.13 3.86 -7.37
C ASN A 95 6.14 2.80 -7.86
N GLU A 96 6.65 1.99 -6.93
CA GLU A 96 7.65 0.99 -7.20
C GLU A 96 7.39 -0.29 -6.40
N THR A 97 7.69 -1.44 -7.01
CA THR A 97 7.79 -2.72 -6.29
C THR A 97 8.92 -3.56 -6.89
N TYR A 98 9.64 -4.26 -6.02
CA TYR A 98 10.70 -5.18 -6.40
C TYR A 98 10.74 -6.35 -5.42
N VAL A 99 11.05 -7.55 -5.93
CA VAL A 99 11.20 -8.76 -5.12
C VAL A 99 12.55 -9.38 -5.45
N SER A 100 13.37 -9.57 -4.42
CA SER A 100 14.62 -10.32 -4.47
C SER A 100 14.43 -11.70 -3.83
N ASN A 101 15.50 -12.46 -3.65
CA ASN A 101 15.42 -13.75 -2.96
C ASN A 101 15.17 -13.62 -1.45
N GLU A 102 15.47 -12.46 -0.86
CA GLU A 102 15.45 -12.27 0.60
C GLU A 102 14.51 -11.14 1.05
N HIS A 103 14.31 -10.13 0.20
CA HIS A 103 13.59 -8.91 0.53
C HIS A 103 12.57 -8.53 -0.53
N ILE A 104 11.51 -7.87 -0.08
CA ILE A 104 10.58 -7.09 -0.90
C ILE A 104 10.93 -5.62 -0.71
N SER A 105 10.95 -4.89 -1.82
CA SER A 105 11.05 -3.43 -1.80
C SER A 105 9.79 -2.82 -2.41
N PHE A 106 9.26 -1.76 -1.80
CA PHE A 106 8.09 -1.07 -2.36
C PHE A 106 8.00 0.38 -1.90
N GLU A 107 7.39 1.20 -2.74
CA GLU A 107 7.00 2.59 -2.46
C GLU A 107 5.51 2.74 -2.77
N ILE A 108 4.74 3.28 -1.81
CA ILE A 108 3.33 3.63 -2.04
C ILE A 108 3.20 5.07 -2.52
N SER A 109 2.20 5.32 -3.36
CA SER A 109 1.94 6.65 -3.88
C SER A 109 1.49 7.62 -2.79
N ARG A 110 1.87 8.91 -2.94
CA ARG A 110 1.55 9.98 -1.98
C ARG A 110 0.08 10.05 -1.53
N PRO A 111 -0.93 9.85 -2.41
CA PRO A 111 -2.33 9.90 -2.00
C PRO A 111 -2.68 8.90 -0.90
N MET A 112 -2.00 7.76 -0.85
CA MET A 112 -2.24 6.71 0.16
C MET A 112 -1.93 7.15 1.60
N TYR A 113 -1.12 8.20 1.79
CA TYR A 113 -0.87 8.75 3.12
C TYR A 113 -2.03 9.60 3.67
N LYS A 114 -2.99 10.01 2.81
CA LYS A 114 -4.19 10.73 3.25
C LYS A 114 -5.13 9.77 4.00
N GLN A 115 -5.66 10.22 5.14
CA GLN A 115 -6.47 9.40 6.03
C GLN A 115 -7.69 8.78 5.34
N ALA A 116 -8.45 9.59 4.61
CA ALA A 116 -9.62 9.11 3.86
C ALA A 116 -9.23 8.01 2.86
N VAL A 117 -8.09 8.16 2.17
CA VAL A 117 -7.60 7.24 1.15
C VAL A 117 -7.26 5.87 1.72
N HIS A 118 -6.37 5.80 2.72
CA HIS A 118 -6.03 4.50 3.29
C HIS A 118 -7.14 3.87 4.13
N ALA A 119 -8.02 4.67 4.75
CA ALA A 119 -9.18 4.15 5.47
C ALA A 119 -10.15 3.44 4.52
N ALA A 120 -10.35 3.93 3.30
CA ALA A 120 -11.17 3.26 2.31
C ALA A 120 -10.57 1.92 1.84
N LEU A 121 -9.24 1.81 1.76
CA LEU A 121 -8.58 0.55 1.38
C LEU A 121 -8.51 -0.48 2.53
N LEU A 122 -8.11 -0.03 3.72
CA LEU A 122 -7.87 -0.89 4.89
C LEU A 122 -9.14 -1.18 5.69
N GLY A 123 -10.18 -0.34 5.54
CA GLY A 123 -11.38 -0.32 6.36
C GLY A 123 -11.24 0.63 7.56
N SER A 124 -12.35 1.27 7.97
CA SER A 124 -12.42 2.27 9.06
C SER A 124 -12.08 1.74 10.46
N SER A 125 -11.78 0.45 10.59
CA SER A 125 -11.51 -0.25 11.85
C SER A 125 -10.14 -0.92 11.77
N SER A 126 -9.06 -0.14 11.68
CA SER A 126 -7.73 -0.70 11.45
C SER A 126 -7.17 -1.35 12.73
N ASN A 127 -7.53 -2.62 12.95
CA ASN A 127 -6.78 -3.55 13.79
C ASN A 127 -5.41 -3.92 13.16
N TYR A 128 -5.11 -3.48 11.92
CA TYR A 128 -3.83 -3.71 11.25
C TYR A 128 -2.69 -2.86 11.82
N LEU A 129 -3.00 -1.70 12.40
CA LEU A 129 -2.00 -0.84 13.03
C LEU A 129 -1.59 -1.34 14.42
N SER A 130 -2.44 -2.12 15.09
CA SER A 130 -2.22 -2.62 16.45
C SER A 130 -1.60 -4.01 16.51
N THR A 131 -1.60 -4.80 15.43
CA THR A 131 -1.05 -6.17 15.40
C THR A 131 0.41 -6.29 14.95
N LEU A 132 1.06 -5.18 14.58
CA LEU A 132 2.41 -5.15 14.00
C LEU A 132 3.44 -4.46 14.91
N GLY A 133 3.29 -4.62 16.22
CA GLY A 133 4.35 -4.26 17.15
C GLY A 133 5.63 -5.02 16.78
N GLU A 134 6.68 -4.28 16.44
CA GLU A 134 8.07 -4.76 16.27
C GLU A 134 8.49 -5.32 14.89
N ALA A 135 7.91 -4.88 13.77
CA ALA A 135 8.56 -5.11 12.47
C ALA A 135 9.86 -4.27 12.36
N HIS A 136 11.02 -4.94 12.33
CA HIS A 136 12.33 -4.31 12.14
C HIS A 136 12.48 -3.82 10.68
N VAL A 137 12.00 -2.61 10.40
CA VAL A 137 12.21 -1.96 9.10
C VAL A 137 13.62 -1.40 9.05
N ILE A 138 14.47 -2.00 8.20
CA ILE A 138 15.81 -1.47 7.93
C ILE A 138 15.65 -0.23 7.06
N SER A 139 15.79 0.94 7.67
CA SER A 139 15.87 2.22 6.97
C SER A 139 17.28 2.39 6.40
N LEU A 140 17.39 2.54 5.08
CA LEU A 140 18.61 3.05 4.46
C LEU A 140 18.46 4.56 4.25
N PRO A 141 19.51 5.36 4.53
CA PRO A 141 19.46 6.80 4.32
C PRO A 141 19.32 7.14 2.82
N PRO A 142 18.64 8.24 2.49
CA PRO A 142 18.59 8.73 1.11
C PRO A 142 20.01 9.07 0.62
N ARG A 143 20.31 8.71 -0.63
CA ARG A 143 21.55 9.12 -1.32
C ARG A 143 21.49 10.59 -1.73
#